data_AF-A0A6P1KF33-F1
#
_entry.id   AF-A0A6P1KF33-F1
#
_cell.length_a   1.000
_cell.length_b   1.000
_cell.length_c   1.000
_cell.angle_alpha   90.00
_cell.angle_beta   90.00
_cell.angle_gamma   90.00
#
_symmetry.space_group_name_H-M   'P 1'
#
loop_
_entity.id
_entity.type
_entity.pdbx_description
1 polymer ?
#
loop_
_entity_poly.entity_id
_entity_poly.type
_entity_poly.pdbx_seq_one_letter_code
_entity_poly.pdbx_strand_id
1 'polypeptide(L)'
;MNNYIKKHISEDNIKGSISKLEKIFELHHMLDYEKHITFLRNLQGLRSSSTAHRKGSNYEIAIQKFEINIKKDLRTGIEDILKQSCEFLEYLANSIYTGKLNFDKN
;
A
#
# COMPACT_ATOMS: atom_id res chain seq x y z
N MET A 1 14.11 -8.59 -2.17
CA MET A 1 13.69 -7.21 -2.50
C MET A 1 14.84 -6.22 -2.56
N ASN A 2 15.60 -5.96 -1.47
CA ASN A 2 16.72 -5.00 -1.51
C ASN A 2 17.80 -5.36 -2.54
N ASN A 3 18.16 -6.64 -2.70
CA ASN A 3 19.13 -7.07 -3.72
C ASN A 3 18.61 -6.89 -5.16
N TYR A 4 17.30 -7.06 -5.39
CA TYR A 4 16.66 -6.82 -6.68
C TYR A 4 16.67 -5.33 -7.03
N ILE A 5 16.31 -4.49 -6.06
CA ILE A 5 16.35 -3.03 -6.20
C ILE A 5 17.77 -2.54 -6.44
N LYS A 6 18.77 -3.02 -5.68
CA LYS A 6 20.20 -2.72 -5.89
C LYS A 6 20.70 -3.04 -7.31
N LYS A 7 20.17 -4.11 -7.91
CA LYS A 7 20.55 -4.56 -9.27
C LYS A 7 19.96 -3.66 -10.36
N HIS A 8 18.83 -3.00 -10.10
CA HIS A 8 18.05 -2.28 -11.12
C HIS A 8 17.88 -0.78 -10.86
N ILE A 9 18.23 -0.27 -9.67
CA ILE A 9 18.04 1.12 -9.23
C ILE A 9 19.21 1.54 -8.34
N SER A 10 19.77 2.74 -8.53
CA SER A 10 20.72 3.34 -7.60
C SER A 10 20.04 3.62 -6.25
N GLU A 11 20.51 2.98 -5.18
CA GLU A 11 19.85 2.97 -3.86
C GLU A 11 19.59 4.35 -3.23
N ASP A 12 20.29 5.38 -3.68
CA ASP A 12 20.38 6.66 -2.95
C ASP A 12 19.09 7.49 -2.93
N ASN A 13 18.09 7.19 -3.79
CA ASN A 13 16.92 8.06 -3.93
C ASN A 13 15.56 7.47 -3.50
N ILE A 14 15.44 6.17 -3.20
CA ILE A 14 14.15 5.56 -2.83
C ILE A 14 14.08 5.21 -1.34
N LYS A 15 13.45 6.09 -0.56
CA LYS A 15 13.19 5.88 0.88
C LYS A 15 11.79 5.32 1.12
N GLY A 16 11.71 4.31 1.99
CA GLY A 16 10.46 3.68 2.43
C GLY A 16 10.10 2.38 1.68
N SER A 17 9.53 1.42 2.39
CA SER A 17 9.17 0.09 1.84
C SER A 17 8.07 0.18 0.78
N ILE A 18 7.10 1.08 0.92
CA ILE A 18 6.02 1.26 -0.07
C ILE A 18 6.57 1.85 -1.37
N SER A 19 7.44 2.86 -1.30
CA SER A 19 8.09 3.44 -2.48
C SER A 19 8.96 2.41 -3.21
N LYS A 20 9.63 1.53 -2.47
CA LYS A 20 10.38 0.40 -3.03
C LYS A 20 9.47 -0.60 -3.76
N LEU A 21 8.29 -0.88 -3.21
CA LEU A 21 7.30 -1.76 -3.85
C LEU A 21 6.71 -1.13 -5.12
N GLU A 22 6.32 0.15 -5.06
CA GLU A 22 5.84 0.92 -6.22
C GLU A 22 6.87 0.85 -7.36
N LYS A 23 8.14 1.05 -7.05
CA LYS A 23 9.18 0.98 -8.07
C LYS A 23 9.33 -0.42 -8.69
N ILE A 24 9.12 -1.47 -7.91
CA ILE A 24 9.10 -2.84 -8.44
C ILE A 24 7.91 -3.01 -9.39
N PHE A 25 6.73 -2.51 -9.04
CA PHE A 25 5.57 -2.57 -9.94
C PHE A 25 5.81 -1.82 -11.25
N GLU A 26 6.44 -0.64 -11.19
CA GLU A 26 6.88 0.11 -12.39
C GLU A 26 7.84 -0.70 -13.26
N LEU A 27 8.88 -1.30 -12.66
CA LEU A 27 9.88 -2.10 -13.39
C LEU A 27 9.27 -3.33 -14.06
N HIS A 28 8.21 -3.88 -13.49
CA HIS A 28 7.46 -5.03 -14.02
C HIS A 28 6.33 -4.61 -14.96
N HIS A 29 6.19 -3.32 -15.28
CA HIS A 29 5.09 -2.77 -16.10
C HIS A 29 3.72 -3.24 -15.63
N MET A 30 3.54 -3.35 -14.32
CA MET A 30 2.28 -3.73 -13.74
C MET A 30 1.25 -2.62 -13.99
N LEU A 31 0.01 -3.00 -14.26
CA LEU A 31 -1.09 -2.05 -14.50
C LEU A 31 -1.95 -1.93 -13.25
N ASP A 32 -2.60 -0.79 -13.08
CA ASP A 32 -3.58 -0.50 -12.04
C ASP A 32 -3.04 -0.69 -10.60
N TYR A 33 -1.73 -0.57 -10.38
CA TYR A 33 -1.13 -0.71 -9.05
C TYR A 33 -1.30 0.54 -8.19
N GLU A 34 -1.63 1.68 -8.78
CA GLU A 34 -1.69 3.00 -8.12
C GLU A 34 -2.73 3.01 -7.01
N LYS A 35 -3.88 2.34 -7.22
CA LYS A 35 -4.91 2.18 -6.19
C LYS A 35 -4.40 1.39 -4.98
N HIS A 36 -3.60 0.36 -5.23
CA HIS A 36 -3.02 -0.49 -4.18
C HIS A 36 -1.92 0.24 -3.41
N ILE A 37 -1.07 1.01 -4.10
CA ILE A 37 -0.06 1.84 -3.45
C ILE A 37 -0.71 2.95 -2.61
N THR A 38 -1.76 3.59 -3.14
CA THR A 38 -2.55 4.59 -2.40
C THR A 38 -3.16 3.99 -1.14
N PHE A 39 -3.77 2.80 -1.24
CA PHE A 39 -4.27 2.04 -0.08
C PHE A 39 -3.17 1.81 0.97
N LEU A 40 -1.98 1.34 0.58
CA LEU A 40 -0.88 1.08 1.53
C LEU A 40 -0.39 2.36 2.21
N ARG A 41 -0.29 3.47 1.49
CA ARG A 41 0.09 4.78 2.05
C ARG A 41 -0.96 5.28 3.06
N ASN A 42 -2.23 5.11 2.74
CA ASN A 42 -3.33 5.44 3.65
C ASN A 42 -3.30 4.56 4.91
N LEU A 43 -3.08 3.25 4.76
CA LEU A 43 -2.94 2.32 5.87
C LEU A 43 -1.76 2.65 6.78
N GLN A 44 -0.61 3.01 6.19
CA GLN A 44 0.55 3.50 6.94
C GLN A 44 0.24 4.79 7.69
N GLY A 45 -0.46 5.74 7.05
CA GLY A 45 -0.90 6.99 7.67
C GLY A 45 -1.86 6.77 8.86
N LEU A 46 -2.78 5.80 8.74
CA LEU A 46 -3.68 5.40 9.81
C LEU A 46 -2.91 4.85 11.02
N ARG A 47 -1.91 3.99 10.78
CA ARG A 47 -1.04 3.50 11.84
C ARG A 47 -0.30 4.64 12.55
N SER A 48 0.36 5.52 11.79
CA SER A 48 1.17 6.61 12.36
C SER A 48 0.33 7.65 13.12
N SER A 49 -0.93 7.84 12.73
CA SER A 49 -1.87 8.74 13.43
C SER A 49 -2.48 8.10 14.68
N SER A 50 -2.59 6.77 14.75
CA SER A 50 -3.08 6.05 15.92
C SER A 50 -2.12 6.06 17.13
N THR A 51 -0.83 6.33 16.90
CA THR A 51 0.22 6.37 17.94
C THR A 51 0.37 7.73 18.64
N ALA A 52 -0.30 8.78 18.16
CA ALA A 52 -0.30 10.09 18.83
C ALA A 52 -1.53 10.20 19.75
N HIS A 53 -1.29 10.16 21.06
CA HIS A 53 -2.28 10.37 22.11
C HIS A 53 -3.21 11.58 21.86
N ARG A 54 -4.39 11.31 21.33
CA ARG A 54 -5.72 11.86 21.70
C ARG A 54 -6.65 11.63 20.52
N LYS A 55 -7.88 11.22 20.82
CA LYS A 55 -9.05 11.50 19.96
C LYS A 55 -9.03 13.00 19.61
N GLY A 56 -8.42 13.36 18.50
CA GLY A 56 -8.23 14.73 18.06
C GLY A 56 -7.81 14.72 16.60
N SER A 57 -8.33 15.69 15.84
CA SER A 57 -7.97 16.14 14.48
C SER A 57 -7.25 15.15 13.55
N ASN A 58 -6.06 14.66 13.90
CA ASN A 58 -5.28 13.71 13.10
C ASN A 58 -5.94 12.33 12.89
N TYR A 59 -6.69 11.82 13.88
CA TYR A 59 -7.49 10.59 13.69
C TYR A 59 -8.61 10.80 12.66
N GLU A 60 -9.26 11.96 12.72
CA GLU A 60 -10.30 12.35 11.76
C GLU A 60 -9.74 12.61 10.36
N ILE A 61 -8.50 13.11 10.25
CA ILE A 61 -7.79 13.30 8.98
C ILE A 61 -7.38 11.97 8.36
N ALA A 62 -6.90 11.02 9.17
CA ALA A 62 -6.55 9.68 8.70
C ALA A 62 -7.79 8.89 8.25
N ILE A 63 -8.92 9.08 8.94
CA ILE A 63 -10.24 8.57 8.54
C ILE A 63 -10.71 9.21 7.22
N GLN A 64 -10.55 10.53 7.07
CA GLN A 64 -10.95 11.24 5.86
C GLN A 64 -10.15 10.80 4.63
N LYS A 65 -8.84 10.54 4.78
CA LYS A 65 -7.97 10.07 3.69
C LYS A 65 -8.33 8.70 3.15
N PHE A 66 -8.98 7.89 3.97
CA PHE A 66 -9.44 6.59 3.56
C PHE A 66 -10.74 6.66 2.75
N GLU A 67 -11.42 7.82 2.66
CA GLU A 67 -12.81 7.97 2.17
C GLU A 67 -13.81 7.02 2.85
N ILE A 68 -13.34 6.32 3.87
CA ILE A 68 -14.13 5.33 4.55
C ILE A 68 -15.16 6.10 5.39
N ASN A 69 -16.40 5.66 5.29
CA ASN A 69 -17.53 6.11 6.10
C ASN A 69 -17.38 5.79 7.62
N ILE A 70 -16.17 5.80 8.19
CA ILE A 70 -15.94 5.66 9.64
C ILE A 70 -16.61 6.80 10.40
N LYS A 71 -16.79 7.97 9.75
CA LYS A 71 -17.61 9.07 10.30
C LYS A 71 -19.08 8.68 10.50
N LYS A 72 -19.60 7.67 9.80
CA LYS A 72 -20.94 7.11 9.99
C LYS A 72 -20.93 5.85 10.86
N ASP A 73 -19.94 4.97 10.67
CA ASP A 73 -19.85 3.70 11.39
C ASP A 73 -18.44 3.06 11.32
N LEU A 74 -17.86 2.72 12.47
CA LEU A 74 -16.56 2.04 12.59
C LEU A 74 -16.55 0.65 11.95
N ARG A 75 -17.67 -0.08 12.01
CA ARG A 75 -17.79 -1.42 11.44
C ARG A 75 -17.62 -1.38 9.93
N THR A 76 -18.37 -0.53 9.24
CA THR A 76 -18.24 -0.30 7.80
C THR A 76 -16.79 0.00 7.44
N GLY A 77 -16.09 0.76 8.28
CA GLY A 77 -14.73 1.10 7.98
C GLY A 77 -13.67 0.03 8.14
N ILE A 78 -13.81 -0.79 9.17
CA ILE A 78 -12.97 -1.99 9.29
C ILE A 78 -13.25 -2.92 8.11
N GLU A 79 -14.52 -3.07 7.71
CA GLU A 79 -14.91 -3.87 6.56
C GLU A 79 -14.24 -3.39 5.26
N ASP A 80 -14.22 -2.08 4.99
CA ASP A 80 -13.57 -1.52 3.80
C ASP A 80 -12.04 -1.72 3.80
N ILE A 81 -11.38 -1.60 4.97
CA ILE A 81 -9.95 -1.90 5.10
C ILE A 81 -9.70 -3.37 4.78
N LEU A 82 -10.54 -4.28 5.28
CA LEU A 82 -10.41 -5.71 5.02
C LEU A 82 -10.63 -6.03 3.54
N LYS A 83 -11.65 -5.43 2.89
CA LYS A 83 -11.90 -5.59 1.45
C LYS A 83 -10.70 -5.15 0.61
N GLN A 84 -10.19 -3.93 0.84
CA GLN A 84 -9.02 -3.43 0.12
C GLN A 84 -7.75 -4.26 0.39
N SER A 85 -7.64 -4.84 1.60
CA SER A 85 -6.56 -5.79 1.92
C SER A 85 -6.67 -7.08 1.09
N CYS A 86 -7.86 -7.66 1.01
CA CYS A 86 -8.12 -8.83 0.17
C CYS A 86 -7.82 -8.54 -1.31
N GLU A 87 -8.34 -7.43 -1.83
CA GLU A 87 -8.09 -7.01 -3.22
C GLU A 87 -6.59 -6.83 -3.51
N PHE A 88 -5.84 -6.27 -2.57
CA PHE A 88 -4.39 -6.12 -2.71
C PHE A 88 -3.67 -7.49 -2.72
N LEU A 89 -4.06 -8.42 -1.84
CA LEU A 89 -3.49 -9.76 -1.81
C LEU A 89 -3.81 -10.54 -3.09
N GLU A 90 -5.04 -10.44 -3.59
CA GLU A 90 -5.46 -11.04 -4.85
C GLU A 90 -4.67 -10.47 -6.03
N TYR A 91 -4.47 -9.15 -6.06
CA TYR A 91 -3.65 -8.49 -7.07
C TYR A 91 -2.21 -9.01 -7.09
N LEU A 92 -1.58 -9.13 -5.92
CA LEU A 92 -0.23 -9.69 -5.79
C LEU A 92 -0.19 -11.16 -6.25
N ALA A 93 -1.13 -11.97 -5.77
CA ALA A 93 -1.21 -13.38 -6.12
C ALA A 93 -1.37 -13.56 -7.63
N ASN A 94 -2.32 -12.85 -8.25
CA ASN A 94 -2.55 -12.88 -9.69
C ASN A 94 -1.31 -12.42 -10.47
N SER A 95 -0.61 -11.40 -9.99
CA SER A 95 0.62 -10.92 -10.61
C SER A 95 1.74 -11.96 -10.60
N ILE A 96 1.84 -12.75 -9.53
CA ILE A 96 2.79 -13.86 -9.43
C ILE A 96 2.36 -15.03 -10.33
N TYR A 97 1.10 -15.46 -10.25
CA TYR A 97 0.58 -16.59 -11.04
C TYR A 97 0.65 -16.35 -12.55
N THR A 98 0.41 -15.11 -12.99
CA THR A 98 0.53 -14.72 -14.40
C THR A 98 1.97 -14.45 -14.84
N GLY A 99 2.93 -14.51 -13.91
CA GLY A 99 4.35 -14.24 -14.15
C GLY A 99 4.68 -12.78 -14.42
N LYS A 100 3.73 -11.85 -14.26
CA LYS A 100 3.96 -10.39 -14.36
C LYS A 100 4.93 -9.91 -13.29
N LEU A 101 4.79 -10.44 -12.08
CA LEU A 101 5.72 -10.25 -10.98
C LEU A 101 6.53 -11.53 -10.79
N ASN A 102 7.80 -11.49 -11.19
CA ASN A 102 8.73 -12.62 -11.05
C ASN A 102 10.09 -12.10 -10.60
N PHE A 103 10.58 -12.62 -9.48
CA PHE A 103 11.85 -12.17 -8.89
C PHE A 103 13.07 -12.97 -9.38
N ASP A 104 12.86 -14.06 -10.11
CA ASP A 104 13.89 -14.99 -10.60
C ASP A 104 14.19 -14.80 -12.10
N LYS A 105 13.25 -14.24 -12.87
CA LYS A 105 13.49 -13.81 -14.26
C LYS A 105 14.11 -12.42 -14.26
N ASN A 106 15.43 -12.32 -14.08
CA ASN A 106 16.33 -11.23 -14.52
C ASN A 106 17.75 -11.41 -13.96
#